data_AF-A0A418V9H0-F1
#
_entry.id   AF-A0A418V9H0-F1
#
_cell.length_a   1.000
_cell.length_b   1.000
_cell.length_c   1.000
_cell.angle_alpha   90.00
_cell.angle_beta   90.00
_cell.angle_gamma   90.00
#
_symmetry.space_group_name_H-M   'P 1'
#
loop_
_entity.id
_entity.type
_entity.pdbx_description
1 polymer ?
#
loop_
_entity_poly.entity_id
_entity_poly.type
_entity_poly.pdbx_seq_one_letter_code
_entity_poly.pdbx_strand_id
1 'polypeptide(L)'
;MLCGQLSGVTATQVKPLPQEVEKPQDDLIAQVNNGQFNQQLPSVAAVNKEYMDDPIRFNDLFVCEVPVTAAPTDLKIIPINLLQTDTRQELTVQKDNGTSTTFKFWWYSNKTQSVSVSGTNCSTFGSFTNQVFALKLGWNLVTFTLNDDLKNSTFVVSAPTATRYTWTAANAAGAMLGQSNDPYFLMPWLHLDKYQNRR
;
A
#
# COMPACT_ATOMS: atom_id res chain seq x y z
N MET A 1 12.36 -37.92 67.39
CA MET A 1 11.13 -37.33 66.81
C MET A 1 11.48 -36.93 65.39
N LEU A 2 11.13 -37.74 64.38
CA LEU A 2 9.84 -37.77 63.66
C LEU A 2 9.60 -36.51 62.80
N CYS A 3 9.49 -36.78 61.48
CA CYS A 3 8.81 -36.04 60.41
C CYS A 3 9.48 -34.76 59.88
N GLY A 4 9.56 -34.51 58.57
CA GLY A 4 8.95 -35.19 57.44
C GLY A 4 9.50 -34.74 56.08
N GLN A 5 9.24 -35.59 55.09
CA GLN A 5 9.53 -35.43 53.67
C GLN A 5 8.97 -34.13 53.09
N LEU A 6 9.73 -33.50 52.19
CA LEU A 6 9.14 -32.85 51.02
C LEU A 6 9.65 -33.55 49.77
N SER A 7 8.68 -34.16 49.12
CA SER A 7 8.70 -34.93 47.89
C SER A 7 9.29 -34.14 46.72
N GLY A 8 9.83 -34.88 45.76
CA GLY A 8 10.49 -34.34 44.58
C GLY A 8 9.64 -33.38 43.76
N VAL A 9 10.34 -32.40 43.18
CA VAL A 9 9.94 -31.77 41.94
C VAL A 9 11.12 -31.94 41.01
N THR A 10 11.04 -32.93 40.13
CA THR A 10 11.88 -32.99 38.94
C THR A 10 11.66 -31.67 38.21
N ALA A 11 12.71 -30.90 37.99
CA ALA A 11 12.62 -29.71 37.17
C ALA A 11 12.13 -30.13 35.79
N THR A 12 10.86 -29.89 35.49
CA THR A 12 10.34 -29.99 34.14
C THR A 12 11.18 -29.04 33.31
N GLN A 13 12.03 -29.58 32.45
CA GLN A 13 12.68 -28.78 31.41
C GLN A 13 11.55 -28.08 30.66
N VAL A 14 11.41 -26.78 30.90
CA VAL A 14 10.58 -25.92 30.06
C VAL A 14 11.25 -26.00 28.70
N LYS A 15 10.68 -26.82 27.82
CA LYS A 15 11.04 -26.83 26.41
C LYS A 15 10.93 -25.37 25.96
N PRO A 16 11.99 -24.76 25.44
CA PRO A 16 11.87 -23.42 24.90
C PRO A 16 10.73 -23.49 23.89
N LEU A 17 9.68 -22.70 24.10
CA LEU A 17 8.74 -22.42 23.03
C LEU A 17 9.59 -21.99 21.84
N PRO A 18 9.33 -22.49 20.62
CA PRO A 18 10.00 -21.96 19.45
C PRO A 18 9.88 -20.45 19.55
N GLN A 19 11.00 -19.73 19.56
CA GLN A 19 10.96 -18.31 19.32
C GLN A 19 10.20 -18.20 18.00
N GLU A 20 8.98 -17.69 18.08
CA GLU A 20 8.35 -17.09 16.92
C GLU A 20 9.35 -16.01 16.53
N VAL A 21 10.17 -16.35 15.54
CA VAL A 21 11.04 -15.38 14.89
C VAL A 21 10.02 -14.42 14.33
N GLU A 22 9.79 -13.34 15.06
CA GLU A 22 9.12 -12.16 14.59
C GLU A 22 9.84 -11.86 13.28
N LYS A 23 9.23 -12.29 12.17
CA LYS A 23 9.73 -11.93 10.86
C LYS A 23 9.83 -10.41 10.95
N PRO A 24 10.97 -9.81 10.63
CA PRO A 24 10.96 -8.40 10.34
C PRO A 24 9.76 -8.19 9.42
N GLN A 25 8.84 -7.34 9.84
CA GLN A 25 7.88 -6.76 8.93
C GLN A 25 8.75 -5.90 8.02
N ASP A 26 9.45 -6.59 7.11
CA ASP A 26 10.17 -5.99 6.01
C ASP A 26 9.02 -5.50 5.14
N ASP A 27 8.51 -4.33 5.51
CA ASP A 27 7.93 -3.38 4.58
C ASP A 27 8.86 -3.41 3.34
N LEU A 28 8.34 -3.11 2.17
CA LEU A 28 9.15 -3.01 0.96
C LEU A 28 10.15 -1.84 1.11
N ILE A 29 11.20 -2.00 1.92
CA ILE A 29 12.26 -1.04 2.24
C ILE A 29 13.20 -1.11 1.07
N ALA A 30 12.88 -0.32 0.08
CA ALA A 30 13.69 -0.22 -1.10
C ALA A 30 14.75 0.85 -0.88
N GLN A 31 16.02 0.44 -0.98
CA GLN A 31 17.15 1.32 -0.72
C GLN A 31 17.20 2.47 -1.73
N VAL A 32 17.19 3.71 -1.24
CA VAL A 32 17.31 4.93 -2.05
C VAL A 32 18.78 5.38 -2.03
N ASN A 33 19.48 5.29 -3.16
CA ASN A 33 20.80 5.92 -3.34
C ASN A 33 20.66 7.19 -4.18
N ASN A 34 21.04 8.35 -3.63
CA ASN A 34 21.14 9.65 -4.33
C ASN A 34 19.87 10.14 -5.05
N GLY A 35 18.68 9.88 -4.50
CA GLY A 35 17.42 10.36 -5.08
C GLY A 35 17.07 9.78 -6.45
N GLN A 36 17.81 8.75 -6.90
CA GLN A 36 17.51 7.99 -8.10
C GLN A 36 17.13 6.58 -7.70
N PHE A 37 15.83 6.30 -7.76
CA PHE A 37 15.32 5.00 -7.45
C PHE A 37 15.10 4.19 -8.73
N ASN A 38 15.89 3.13 -8.87
CA ASN A 38 15.77 2.11 -9.90
C ASN A 38 15.13 0.88 -9.27
N GLN A 39 13.86 0.92 -8.89
CA GLN A 39 13.25 -0.29 -8.33
C GLN A 39 13.12 -1.34 -9.44
N GLN A 40 13.93 -2.38 -9.34
CA GLN A 40 13.43 -3.70 -9.67
C GLN A 40 12.39 -4.03 -8.60
N LEU A 41 11.11 -3.77 -8.93
CA LEU A 41 10.00 -4.22 -8.11
C LEU A 41 10.17 -5.73 -7.83
N PRO A 42 9.80 -6.23 -6.64
CA PRO A 42 9.96 -7.65 -6.33
C PRO A 42 9.30 -8.51 -7.41
N SER A 43 9.92 -9.64 -7.75
CA SER A 43 9.36 -10.54 -8.75
C SER A 43 7.97 -11.02 -8.33
N VAL A 44 7.11 -11.37 -9.30
CA VAL A 44 5.79 -11.97 -9.06
C VAL A 44 5.87 -13.16 -8.09
N ALA A 45 6.91 -13.98 -8.21
CA ALA A 45 7.14 -15.13 -7.34
C ALA A 45 7.46 -14.70 -5.89
N ALA A 46 8.29 -13.68 -5.71
CA ALA A 46 8.59 -13.12 -4.39
C ALA A 46 7.33 -12.54 -3.75
N VAL A 47 6.55 -11.74 -4.51
CA VAL A 47 5.32 -11.14 -4.00
C VAL A 47 4.30 -12.21 -3.58
N ASN A 48 4.10 -13.22 -4.42
CA ASN A 48 3.20 -14.33 -4.12
C ASN A 48 3.63 -15.17 -2.92
N LYS A 49 4.92 -15.22 -2.61
CA LYS A 49 5.45 -15.99 -1.49
C LYS A 49 5.43 -15.21 -0.18
N GLU A 50 5.68 -13.90 -0.22
CA GLU A 50 5.98 -13.10 0.98
C GLU A 50 4.84 -12.18 1.42
N TYR A 51 4.06 -11.64 0.48
CA TYR A 51 3.11 -10.54 0.77
C TYR A 51 1.65 -10.87 0.45
N MET A 52 1.37 -12.05 -0.11
CA MET A 52 0.04 -12.42 -0.61
C MET A 52 -0.89 -13.08 0.42
N ASP A 53 -0.40 -13.23 1.64
CA ASP A 53 -1.20 -13.67 2.79
C ASP A 53 -2.12 -12.55 3.29
N ASP A 54 -1.82 -11.28 2.99
CA ASP A 54 -2.58 -10.15 3.53
C ASP A 54 -2.83 -8.97 2.56
N PRO A 55 -3.39 -9.21 1.37
CA PRO A 55 -3.64 -8.17 0.37
C PRO A 55 -4.78 -7.23 0.75
N ILE A 56 -4.81 -6.05 0.13
CA ILE A 56 -5.94 -5.14 0.19
C ILE A 56 -6.97 -5.56 -0.85
N ARG A 57 -8.25 -5.60 -0.46
CA ARG A 57 -9.32 -5.86 -1.42
C ARG A 57 -9.45 -4.64 -2.32
N PHE A 58 -9.65 -4.87 -3.61
CA PHE A 58 -9.73 -3.79 -4.59
C PHE A 58 -10.73 -2.70 -4.21
N ASN A 59 -11.89 -3.07 -3.64
CA ASN A 59 -12.92 -2.12 -3.21
C ASN A 59 -12.47 -1.19 -2.08
N ASP A 60 -11.58 -1.68 -1.21
CA ASP A 60 -11.13 -0.93 -0.05
C ASP A 60 -10.02 0.07 -0.37
N LEU A 61 -9.41 -0.02 -1.56
CA LEU A 61 -8.44 0.96 -2.05
C LEU A 61 -9.04 2.36 -2.15
N PHE A 62 -10.37 2.45 -2.26
CA PHE A 62 -11.12 3.68 -2.39
C PHE A 62 -12.05 3.84 -1.17
N VAL A 63 -11.67 4.69 -0.23
CA VAL A 63 -12.55 5.05 0.89
C VAL A 63 -13.46 6.19 0.42
N CYS A 64 -14.68 5.85 0.03
CA CYS A 64 -15.67 6.77 -0.55
C CYS A 64 -16.99 6.74 0.21
N GLU A 65 -17.81 7.78 0.06
CA GLU A 65 -19.17 7.81 0.62
C GLU A 65 -20.10 6.80 -0.08
N VAL A 66 -19.96 6.63 -1.40
CA VAL A 66 -20.76 5.70 -2.21
C VAL A 66 -19.87 4.96 -3.21
N PRO A 67 -19.11 3.93 -2.79
CA PRO A 67 -18.32 3.13 -3.72
C PRO A 67 -19.24 2.15 -4.49
N VAL A 68 -19.22 2.23 -5.82
CA VAL A 68 -19.88 1.24 -6.70
C VAL A 68 -18.78 0.50 -7.45
N THR A 69 -18.64 -0.79 -7.20
CA THR A 69 -17.58 -1.62 -7.77
C THR A 69 -18.03 -3.06 -7.88
N ALA A 70 -17.66 -3.70 -9.00
CA ALA A 70 -17.87 -5.11 -9.25
C ALA A 70 -16.54 -5.90 -9.25
N ALA A 71 -15.59 -5.53 -8.38
CA ALA A 71 -14.36 -6.29 -8.26
C ALA A 71 -14.64 -7.70 -7.68
N PRO A 72 -14.09 -8.77 -8.27
CA PRO A 72 -14.24 -10.10 -7.71
C PRO A 72 -13.53 -10.22 -6.36
N THR A 73 -14.06 -11.04 -5.46
CA THR A 73 -13.54 -11.18 -4.08
C THR A 73 -12.13 -11.79 -4.02
N ASP A 74 -11.70 -12.47 -5.07
CA ASP A 74 -10.41 -13.12 -5.18
C ASP A 74 -9.35 -12.29 -5.93
N LEU A 75 -9.70 -11.05 -6.34
CA LEU A 75 -8.75 -10.05 -6.80
C LEU A 75 -8.00 -9.49 -5.58
N LYS A 76 -6.71 -9.82 -5.50
CA LYS A 76 -5.80 -9.40 -4.45
C LYS A 76 -4.90 -8.28 -4.99
N ILE A 77 -4.85 -7.16 -4.28
CA ILE A 77 -4.01 -6.01 -4.63
C ILE A 77 -3.00 -5.74 -3.52
N ILE A 78 -1.76 -5.47 -3.92
CA ILE A 78 -0.74 -4.91 -3.04
C ILE A 78 -0.31 -3.57 -3.64
N PRO A 79 -0.79 -2.44 -3.09
CA PRO A 79 -0.44 -1.11 -3.55
C PRO A 79 0.85 -0.59 -2.90
N ILE A 80 1.69 0.03 -3.71
CA ILE A 80 2.80 0.88 -3.29
C ILE A 80 2.46 2.29 -3.77
N ASN A 81 1.89 3.11 -2.88
CA ASN A 81 1.58 4.51 -3.17
C ASN A 81 2.64 5.46 -2.60
N LEU A 82 3.31 5.04 -1.51
CA LEU A 82 4.45 5.71 -0.92
C LEU A 82 5.63 4.72 -0.84
N LEU A 83 6.85 5.26 -0.85
CA LEU A 83 8.06 4.56 -0.47
C LEU A 83 8.61 5.14 0.81
N GLN A 84 9.36 4.35 1.57
CA GLN A 84 10.04 4.83 2.75
C GLN A 84 11.56 4.67 2.58
N THR A 85 12.32 5.70 2.93
CA THR A 85 13.78 5.64 2.99
C THR A 85 14.25 4.90 4.26
N ASP A 86 15.54 4.58 4.31
CA ASP A 86 16.23 4.09 5.52
C ASP A 86 16.08 5.01 6.73
N THR A 87 15.98 6.32 6.47
CA THR A 87 15.74 7.39 7.45
C THR A 87 14.26 7.61 7.77
N ARG A 88 13.37 6.70 7.31
CA ARG A 88 11.91 6.74 7.49
C ARG A 88 11.20 7.92 6.81
N GLN A 89 11.87 8.60 5.87
CA GLN A 89 11.21 9.63 5.07
C GLN A 89 10.28 8.96 4.05
N GLU A 90 9.01 9.36 4.04
CA GLU A 90 8.06 8.93 3.02
C GLU A 90 8.22 9.73 1.73
N LEU A 91 8.21 9.03 0.60
CA LEU A 91 8.38 9.55 -0.74
C LEU A 91 7.21 9.13 -1.64
N THR A 92 6.82 10.00 -2.55
CA THR A 92 5.81 9.77 -3.58
C THR A 92 6.32 10.27 -4.92
N VAL A 93 5.84 9.72 -6.04
CA VAL A 93 6.04 10.36 -7.33
C VAL A 93 4.86 11.28 -7.57
N GLN A 94 5.12 12.58 -7.46
CA GLN A 94 4.15 13.63 -7.68
C GLN A 94 4.67 14.59 -8.75
N LYS A 95 3.80 14.95 -9.69
CA LYS A 95 4.05 15.96 -10.71
C LYS A 95 2.88 16.94 -10.72
N ASP A 96 3.17 18.19 -10.42
CA ASP A 96 2.25 19.30 -10.64
C ASP A 96 2.30 19.73 -12.12
N ASN A 97 1.15 19.88 -12.75
CA ASN A 97 0.99 20.38 -14.12
C ASN A 97 0.24 21.73 -14.13
N GLY A 98 0.34 22.51 -13.05
CA GLY A 98 -0.16 23.87 -12.93
C GLY A 98 -1.58 23.93 -12.39
N THR A 99 -2.51 23.25 -13.05
CA THR A 99 -3.90 23.19 -12.60
C THR A 99 -4.29 21.83 -12.02
N SER A 100 -3.60 20.76 -12.43
CA SER A 100 -3.82 19.39 -11.94
C SER A 100 -2.56 18.81 -11.30
N THR A 101 -2.76 17.92 -10.33
CA THR A 101 -1.66 17.17 -9.72
C THR A 101 -1.76 15.69 -10.09
N THR A 102 -0.66 15.14 -10.59
CA THR A 102 -0.55 13.73 -10.95
C THR A 102 0.34 12.99 -9.97
N PHE A 103 -0.11 11.82 -9.53
CA PHE A 103 0.66 10.86 -8.75
C PHE A 103 0.86 9.56 -9.51
N LYS A 104 1.92 8.83 -9.16
CA LYS A 104 2.16 7.48 -9.70
C LYS A 104 2.30 6.48 -8.57
N PHE A 105 1.57 5.38 -8.71
CA PHE A 105 1.53 4.26 -7.77
C PHE A 105 1.87 2.96 -8.49
N TRP A 106 2.36 1.98 -7.75
CA TRP A 106 2.63 0.64 -8.26
C TRP A 106 1.72 -0.35 -7.57
N TRP A 107 0.77 -0.92 -8.32
CA TRP A 107 -0.18 -1.89 -7.78
C TRP A 107 0.13 -3.27 -8.34
N TYR A 108 0.51 -4.19 -7.46
CA TYR A 108 0.56 -5.60 -7.80
C TYR A 108 -0.86 -6.16 -7.85
N SER A 109 -1.17 -6.90 -8.92
CA SER A 109 -2.39 -7.68 -9.04
C SER A 109 -2.06 -9.15 -9.21
N ASN A 110 -2.79 -10.01 -8.49
CA ASN A 110 -2.65 -11.46 -8.63
C ASN A 110 -3.32 -12.04 -9.88
N LYS A 111 -4.01 -11.21 -10.67
CA LYS A 111 -4.74 -11.62 -11.87
C LYS A 111 -4.73 -10.52 -12.94
N THR A 112 -4.91 -10.95 -14.19
CA THR A 112 -5.31 -10.03 -15.27
C THR A 112 -6.83 -9.86 -15.20
N GLN A 113 -7.32 -8.65 -14.95
CA GLN A 113 -8.74 -8.37 -14.75
C GLN A 113 -9.03 -6.90 -15.10
N SER A 114 -10.19 -6.65 -15.72
CA SER A 114 -10.75 -5.29 -15.82
C SER A 114 -11.81 -5.09 -14.75
N VAL A 115 -11.70 -4.01 -13.99
CA VAL A 115 -12.68 -3.62 -12.97
C VAL A 115 -13.14 -2.20 -13.25
N SER A 116 -14.45 -1.96 -13.21
CA SER A 116 -15.02 -0.62 -13.27
C SER A 116 -15.45 -0.18 -11.88
N VAL A 117 -15.08 1.04 -11.50
CA VAL A 117 -15.45 1.66 -10.22
C VAL A 117 -15.97 3.06 -10.43
N SER A 118 -17.00 3.39 -9.67
CA SER A 118 -17.43 4.76 -9.44
C SER A 118 -17.36 5.05 -7.95
N GLY A 119 -17.02 6.28 -7.60
CA GLY A 119 -16.96 6.73 -6.22
C GLY A 119 -17.24 8.21 -6.12
N THR A 120 -17.94 8.62 -5.07
CA THR A 120 -18.19 10.02 -4.74
C THR A 120 -17.49 10.36 -3.44
N ASN A 121 -16.87 11.54 -3.39
CA ASN A 121 -16.16 12.07 -2.22
C ASN A 121 -15.16 11.06 -1.62
N CYS A 122 -14.37 10.40 -2.46
CA CYS A 122 -13.34 9.50 -1.99
C CYS A 122 -12.19 10.27 -1.34
N SER A 123 -11.75 9.79 -0.17
CA SER A 123 -10.65 10.39 0.59
C SER A 123 -9.44 10.59 -0.30
N THR A 124 -8.98 11.84 -0.42
CA THR A 124 -7.90 12.33 -1.30
C THR A 124 -8.11 12.13 -2.81
N PHE A 125 -8.81 11.08 -3.22
CA PHE A 125 -9.01 10.71 -4.61
C PHE A 125 -10.20 11.42 -5.26
N GLY A 126 -10.97 12.22 -4.52
CA GLY A 126 -12.12 12.94 -5.04
C GLY A 126 -13.19 11.99 -5.58
N SER A 127 -13.88 12.38 -6.63
CA SER A 127 -14.96 11.65 -7.27
C SER A 127 -14.55 11.21 -8.67
N PHE A 128 -15.05 10.05 -9.08
CA PHE A 128 -14.81 9.51 -10.41
C PHE A 128 -15.97 8.59 -10.79
N THR A 129 -16.29 8.54 -12.09
CA THR A 129 -17.43 7.80 -12.62
C THR A 129 -16.97 6.84 -13.70
N ASN A 130 -17.35 5.57 -13.59
CA ASN A 130 -17.03 4.51 -14.55
C ASN A 130 -15.53 4.40 -14.85
N GLN A 131 -14.68 4.63 -13.84
CA GLN A 131 -13.25 4.48 -13.97
C GLN A 131 -12.90 3.00 -14.17
N VAL A 132 -12.24 2.70 -15.29
CA VAL A 132 -11.80 1.33 -15.63
C VAL A 132 -10.34 1.13 -15.22
N PHE A 133 -10.09 0.07 -14.46
CA PHE A 133 -8.76 -0.41 -14.13
C PHE A 133 -8.49 -1.72 -14.86
N ALA A 134 -7.76 -1.64 -15.97
CA ALA A 134 -7.35 -2.80 -16.76
C ALA A 134 -6.04 -3.40 -16.22
N LEU A 135 -6.14 -4.10 -15.11
CA LEU A 135 -4.99 -4.71 -14.41
C LEU A 135 -4.44 -5.91 -15.19
N LYS A 136 -3.12 -6.06 -15.16
CA LYS A 136 -2.39 -7.27 -15.56
C LYS A 136 -1.90 -8.01 -14.33
N LEU A 137 -1.75 -9.32 -14.46
CA LEU A 137 -1.00 -10.13 -13.49
C LEU A 137 0.40 -9.51 -13.28
N GLY A 138 0.77 -9.27 -12.02
CA GLY A 138 2.01 -8.62 -11.65
C GLY A 138 1.86 -7.13 -11.37
N TRP A 139 2.95 -6.39 -11.53
CA TRP A 139 3.00 -4.95 -11.24
C TRP A 139 2.34 -4.13 -12.34
N ASN A 140 1.52 -3.16 -11.93
CA ASN A 140 0.87 -2.18 -12.77
C ASN A 140 1.26 -0.78 -12.30
N LEU A 141 1.54 0.11 -13.24
CA LEU A 141 1.69 1.53 -12.94
C LEU A 141 0.31 2.17 -12.98
N VAL A 142 -0.12 2.73 -11.85
CA VAL A 142 -1.38 3.46 -11.74
C VAL A 142 -1.05 4.95 -11.67
N THR A 143 -1.41 5.68 -12.71
CA THR A 143 -1.31 7.14 -12.73
C THR A 143 -2.63 7.72 -12.29
N PHE A 144 -2.62 8.42 -11.16
CA PHE A 144 -3.77 9.12 -10.60
C PHE A 144 -3.61 10.60 -10.89
N THR A 145 -4.64 11.25 -11.44
CA THR A 145 -4.66 12.69 -11.65
C THR A 145 -5.84 13.28 -10.90
N LEU A 146 -5.54 14.22 -9.99
CA LEU A 146 -6.52 15.03 -9.30
C LEU A 146 -6.68 16.36 -10.04
N ASN A 147 -7.90 16.65 -10.46
CA ASN A 147 -8.23 17.83 -11.26
C ASN A 147 -8.27 19.09 -10.39
N ASP A 148 -8.34 20.25 -11.06
CA ASP A 148 -8.23 21.60 -10.50
C ASP A 148 -9.20 21.92 -9.36
N ASP A 149 -10.35 21.26 -9.31
CA ASP A 149 -11.34 21.44 -8.24
C ASP A 149 -11.06 20.60 -7.00
N LEU A 150 -10.03 19.73 -7.04
CA LEU A 150 -9.73 18.69 -6.07
C LEU A 150 -10.92 17.79 -5.73
N LYS A 151 -11.95 17.81 -6.58
CA LYS A 151 -13.20 17.06 -6.40
C LYS A 151 -13.32 15.93 -7.40
N ASN A 152 -12.64 16.03 -8.54
CA ASN A 152 -12.72 15.03 -9.59
C ASN A 152 -11.34 14.45 -9.90
N SER A 153 -11.31 13.17 -10.21
CA SER A 153 -10.07 12.49 -10.58
C SER A 153 -10.22 11.53 -11.73
N THR A 154 -9.06 11.13 -12.26
CA THR A 154 -8.93 10.06 -13.24
C THR A 154 -7.79 9.14 -12.84
N PHE A 155 -7.93 7.88 -13.26
CA PHE A 155 -6.90 6.86 -13.11
C PHE A 155 -6.56 6.28 -14.48
N VAL A 156 -5.28 6.02 -14.70
CA VAL A 156 -4.79 5.32 -15.89
C VAL A 156 -3.87 4.20 -15.45
N VAL A 157 -4.20 2.98 -15.86
CA VAL A 157 -3.38 1.79 -15.61
C VAL A 157 -2.53 1.50 -16.83
N SER A 158 -1.22 1.35 -16.62
CA SER A 158 -0.26 0.98 -17.66
C SER A 158 0.76 -0.03 -17.13
N ALA A 159 1.56 -0.59 -18.03
CA ALA A 159 2.70 -1.40 -17.64
C ALA A 159 3.77 -0.50 -16.98
N PRO A 160 4.46 -0.97 -15.91
CA PRO A 160 5.65 -0.31 -15.42
C PRO A 160 6.68 -0.14 -16.55
N THR A 161 7.27 1.04 -16.64
CA THR A 161 8.31 1.34 -17.62
C THR A 161 9.68 1.33 -16.94
N ALA A 162 10.75 1.18 -17.73
CA ALA A 162 12.12 1.36 -17.23
C ALA A 162 12.49 2.84 -16.97
N THR A 163 11.50 3.74 -16.98
CA THR A 163 11.69 5.18 -16.79
C THR A 163 12.05 5.47 -15.34
N ARG A 164 13.04 6.34 -15.13
CA ARG A 164 13.35 6.88 -13.80
C ARG A 164 12.37 8.01 -13.48
N TYR A 165 11.71 7.93 -12.34
CA TYR A 165 10.84 8.98 -11.84
C TYR A 165 11.54 9.82 -10.78
N THR A 166 11.22 11.12 -10.75
CA THR A 166 11.63 12.01 -9.66
C THR A 166 10.68 11.83 -8.49
N TRP A 167 11.25 11.66 -7.31
CA TRP A 167 10.49 11.49 -6.06
C TRP A 167 10.37 12.81 -5.32
N THR A 168 9.23 12.98 -4.67
CA THR A 168 8.88 14.12 -3.83
C THR A 168 8.63 13.61 -2.43
N ALA A 169 9.03 14.37 -1.41
CA ALA A 169 8.69 14.06 -0.03
C ALA A 169 7.15 14.07 0.14
N ALA A 170 6.59 13.01 0.74
CA ALA A 170 5.15 12.83 0.85
C ALA A 170 4.47 13.97 1.62
N ASN A 171 5.12 14.52 2.64
CA ASN A 171 4.64 15.68 3.40
C ASN A 171 4.51 16.95 2.55
N ALA A 172 5.44 17.18 1.61
CA ALA A 172 5.37 18.31 0.69
C ALA A 172 4.17 18.16 -0.26
N ALA A 173 3.96 16.95 -0.79
CA ALA A 173 2.80 16.65 -1.63
C ALA A 173 1.48 16.74 -0.84
N GLY A 174 1.44 16.26 0.40
CA GLY A 174 0.28 16.40 1.29
C GLY A 174 -0.05 17.86 1.58
N ALA A 175 0.96 18.70 1.81
CA ALA A 175 0.76 20.14 2.01
C ALA A 175 0.14 20.83 0.78
N MET A 176 0.55 20.45 -0.43
CA MET A 176 -0.06 20.96 -1.67
C MET A 176 -1.55 20.62 -1.77
N LEU A 177 -1.96 19.46 -1.28
CA LEU A 177 -3.35 19.02 -1.28
C LEU A 177 -4.16 19.52 -0.07
N GLY A 178 -3.56 20.30 0.84
CA GLY A 178 -4.20 20.67 2.12
C GLY A 178 -4.37 19.50 3.09
N GLN A 179 -3.63 18.41 2.88
CA GLN A 179 -3.67 17.15 3.63
C GLN A 179 -2.45 16.99 4.56
N SER A 180 -1.82 18.09 5.00
CA SER A 180 -0.59 18.05 5.82
C SER A 180 -0.71 17.24 7.11
N ASN A 181 -1.93 17.07 7.64
CA ASN A 181 -2.20 16.37 8.88
C ASN A 181 -2.68 14.92 8.67
N ASP A 182 -2.89 14.49 7.43
CA ASP A 182 -3.25 13.11 7.11
C ASP A 182 -2.02 12.34 6.59
N PRO A 183 -1.35 11.53 7.43
CA PRO A 183 -0.21 10.73 6.99
C PRO A 183 -0.62 9.62 6.01
N TYR A 184 -1.91 9.35 5.85
CA TYR A 184 -2.46 8.31 4.98
C TYR A 184 -3.20 8.88 3.78
N PHE A 185 -2.96 10.16 3.43
CA PHE A 185 -3.70 10.81 2.35
C PHE A 185 -3.61 10.03 1.02
N LEU A 186 -2.48 9.43 0.67
CA LEU A 186 -2.36 8.57 -0.53
C LEU A 186 -2.60 7.08 -0.26
N MET A 187 -2.92 6.69 0.97
CA MET A 187 -3.19 5.31 1.38
C MET A 187 -4.50 5.23 2.17
N PRO A 188 -5.63 5.70 1.60
CA PRO A 188 -6.85 5.93 2.36
C PRO A 188 -7.41 4.65 3.01
N TRP A 189 -7.12 3.47 2.45
CA TRP A 189 -7.50 2.18 3.06
C TRP A 189 -6.95 2.01 4.48
N LEU A 190 -5.85 2.67 4.85
CA LEU A 190 -5.28 2.62 6.21
C LEU A 190 -6.15 3.32 7.25
N HIS A 191 -7.14 4.12 6.83
CA HIS A 191 -8.18 4.63 7.74
C HIS A 191 -9.20 3.55 8.14
N LEU A 192 -9.28 2.44 7.41
CA LEU A 192 -10.16 1.32 7.74
C LEU A 192 -9.52 0.45 8.83
N ASP A 193 -10.27 0.15 9.90
CA ASP A 193 -9.78 -0.59 11.08
C ASP A 193 -9.01 -1.88 10.75
N LYS A 194 -9.45 -2.63 9.73
CA LYS A 194 -8.79 -3.87 9.28
C LYS A 194 -7.38 -3.69 8.70
N TYR A 195 -7.01 -2.46 8.32
CA TYR A 195 -5.74 -2.13 7.67
C TYR A 195 -4.84 -1.18 8.48
N GLN A 196 -5.32 -0.60 9.59
CA GLN A 196 -4.60 0.43 10.37
C GLN A 196 -3.19 0.03 10.84
N ASN A 197 -2.89 -1.26 10.98
CA ASN A 197 -1.59 -1.77 11.44
C ASN A 197 -0.71 -2.33 10.31
N ARG A 198 -1.03 -1.99 9.05
CA ARG A 198 -0.31 -2.46 7.87
C ARG A 198 0.40 -1.25 7.26
N ARG A 199 1.68 -1.07 7.58
CA ARG A 199 2.56 -0.20 6.79
C ARG A 199 3.48 -1.08 5.95
#